data_AF-A0A973L3E8-F1
#
_entry.id   AF-A0A973L3E8-F1
#
_cell.length_a   1.000
_cell.length_b   1.000
_cell.length_c   1.000
_cell.angle_alpha   90.00
_cell.angle_beta   90.00
_cell.angle_gamma   90.00
#
_symmetry.space_group_name_H-M   'P 1'
#
loop_
_entity.id
_entity.type
_entity.pdbx_description
1 polymer ?
#
loop_
_entity_poly.entity_id
_entity_poly.type
_entity_poly.pdbx_seq_one_letter_code
_entity_poly.pdbx_strand_id
1 'polypeptide(L)'
;MTTQYEKYQRPVKPEDPDAEYLTIQETAYVFRCSVKTIERRALSMGLGSKIGHRKMLSREDRRAMYEGRRDGTPVHISTPRRRRTAKKPATPARAAA
;
A
#
# COMPACT_ATOMS: atom_id res chain seq x y z
N MET A 1 -12.29 -0.30 -19.60
CA MET A 1 -12.41 -1.36 -18.57
C MET A 1 -11.55 -0.97 -17.38
N THR A 2 -12.03 -0.10 -16.50
CA THR A 2 -11.34 0.19 -15.23
C THR A 2 -11.28 -1.10 -14.45
N THR A 3 -10.07 -1.58 -14.15
CA THR A 3 -9.90 -2.87 -13.50
C THR A 3 -10.54 -2.80 -12.13
N GLN A 4 -11.23 -3.87 -11.71
CA GLN A 4 -11.88 -3.97 -10.40
C GLN A 4 -10.95 -3.54 -9.25
N TYR A 5 -9.63 -3.68 -9.43
CA TYR A 5 -8.56 -3.27 -8.52
C TYR A 5 -8.38 -1.75 -8.37
N GLU A 6 -8.64 -0.95 -9.40
CA GLU A 6 -8.50 0.52 -9.34
C GLU A 6 -9.54 1.16 -8.41
N LYS A 7 -10.73 0.55 -8.30
CA LYS A 7 -11.80 1.01 -7.41
C LYS A 7 -11.42 0.84 -5.93
N TYR A 8 -10.64 -0.18 -5.59
CA TYR A 8 -10.28 -0.47 -4.20
C TYR A 8 -9.09 0.34 -3.68
N GLN A 9 -8.31 0.97 -4.56
CA GLN A 9 -7.11 1.71 -4.18
C GLN A 9 -7.33 3.20 -3.91
N ARG A 10 -8.53 3.72 -4.19
CA ARG A 10 -8.83 5.14 -3.99
C ARG A 10 -9.34 5.39 -2.57
N PRO A 11 -8.76 6.38 -1.85
CA PRO A 11 -9.34 6.86 -0.61
C PRO A 11 -10.76 7.38 -0.83
N VAL A 12 -11.68 7.06 0.08
CA VAL A 12 -13.08 7.49 0.04
C VAL A 12 -13.31 8.47 1.17
N LYS A 13 -13.99 9.58 0.90
CA LYS A 13 -14.32 10.55 1.95
C LYS A 13 -15.32 9.91 2.93
N PRO A 14 -15.03 9.84 4.24
CA PRO A 14 -16.01 9.36 5.21
C PRO A 14 -17.16 10.36 5.35
N GLU A 15 -18.33 9.84 5.73
CA GLU A 15 -19.48 10.66 6.12
C GLU A 15 -19.17 11.46 7.39
N ASP A 16 -18.56 10.80 8.38
CA ASP A 16 -18.07 11.40 9.62
C ASP A 16 -16.58 11.02 9.85
N PRO A 17 -15.63 11.97 9.81
CA PRO A 17 -14.22 11.71 10.08
C PRO A 17 -13.92 11.23 11.51
N ASP A 18 -14.79 11.53 12.47
CA ASP A 18 -14.61 11.23 13.89
C ASP A 18 -15.37 9.97 14.34
N ALA A 19 -16.03 9.28 13.41
CA ALA A 19 -16.74 8.03 13.67
C ALA A 19 -15.84 6.98 14.34
N GLU A 20 -16.39 6.21 15.28
CA GLU A 20 -15.62 5.22 16.05
C GLU A 20 -14.93 4.20 15.11
N TYR A 21 -15.65 3.68 14.13
CA TYR A 21 -15.14 2.73 13.15
C TYR A 21 -15.10 3.36 11.76
N LEU A 22 -13.95 3.25 11.11
CA LEU A 22 -13.77 3.65 9.72
C LEU A 22 -13.20 2.49 8.90
N THR A 23 -13.58 2.41 7.63
CA THR A 23 -12.96 1.48 6.71
C THR A 23 -11.52 1.88 6.40
N ILE A 24 -10.75 0.96 5.81
CA ILE A 24 -9.39 1.26 5.34
C ILE A 24 -9.38 2.42 4.33
N GLN A 25 -10.39 2.51 3.46
CA GLN A 25 -10.46 3.56 2.43
C GLN A 25 -10.74 4.94 3.02
N GLU A 26 -11.63 5.00 4.01
CA GLU A 26 -11.94 6.21 4.76
C GLU A 26 -10.77 6.65 5.63
N THR A 27 -10.13 5.69 6.30
CA THR A 27 -8.92 5.95 7.07
C THR A 27 -7.80 6.49 6.18
N ALA A 28 -7.62 5.93 4.97
CA ALA A 28 -6.66 6.45 4.01
C ALA A 28 -6.96 7.90 3.59
N TYR A 29 -8.24 8.27 3.52
CA TYR A 29 -8.66 9.64 3.22
C TYR A 29 -8.34 10.59 4.37
N VAL A 30 -8.67 10.21 5.61
CA VAL A 30 -8.38 10.99 6.83
C VAL A 30 -6.87 11.19 6.98
N PHE A 31 -6.08 10.13 6.78
CA PHE A 31 -4.62 10.17 6.89
C PHE A 31 -3.90 10.74 5.66
N ARG A 32 -4.65 11.12 4.62
CA ARG A 32 -4.12 11.65 3.34
C ARG A 32 -3.02 10.78 2.74
N CYS A 33 -3.20 9.46 2.75
CA CYS A 33 -2.23 8.51 2.20
C CYS A 33 -2.90 7.42 1.34
N SER A 34 -2.10 6.52 0.77
CA SER A 34 -2.63 5.44 -0.07
C SER A 34 -3.31 4.36 0.77
N VAL A 35 -4.38 3.75 0.25
CA VAL A 35 -5.08 2.61 0.86
C VAL A 35 -4.09 1.48 1.17
N LYS A 36 -3.16 1.20 0.25
CA LYS A 36 -2.10 0.18 0.41
C LYS A 36 -1.13 0.48 1.56
N THR A 37 -0.94 1.74 1.91
CA THR A 37 -0.11 2.13 3.06
C THR A 37 -0.80 1.77 4.36
N ILE A 38 -2.09 2.12 4.49
CA ILE A 38 -2.90 1.77 5.66
C ILE A 38 -3.03 0.26 5.78
N GLU A 39 -3.29 -0.45 4.68
CA GLU A 39 -3.46 -1.90 4.72
C GLU A 39 -2.17 -2.64 5.15
N ARG A 40 -1.00 -2.20 4.68
CA ARG A 40 0.29 -2.74 5.14
C ARG A 40 0.55 -2.45 6.62
N ARG A 41 0.22 -1.24 7.09
CA ARG A 41 0.39 -0.87 8.50
C ARG A 41 -0.55 -1.65 9.41
N ALA A 42 -1.81 -1.78 9.01
CA ALA A 42 -2.80 -2.59 9.72
C ALA A 42 -2.30 -4.03 9.85
N LEU A 43 -1.81 -4.61 8.76
CA LEU A 43 -1.27 -5.96 8.76
C LEU A 43 0.00 -6.09 9.64
N SER A 44 0.94 -5.15 9.56
CA SER A 44 2.18 -5.22 10.34
C SER A 44 1.97 -5.08 11.85
N MET A 45 0.94 -4.33 12.25
CA MET A 45 0.61 -4.09 13.66
C MET A 45 -0.49 -5.05 14.17
N GLY A 46 -1.04 -5.90 13.31
CA GLY A 46 -2.17 -6.77 13.65
C GLY A 46 -3.46 -6.00 13.98
N LEU A 47 -3.63 -4.79 13.45
CA LEU A 47 -4.75 -3.90 13.76
C LEU A 47 -5.94 -4.11 12.81
N GLY A 48 -7.13 -3.79 13.32
CA GLY A 48 -8.39 -3.82 12.58
C GLY A 48 -9.14 -5.14 12.68
N SER A 49 -10.46 -5.02 12.57
CA SER A 49 -11.39 -6.15 12.62
C SER A 49 -12.05 -6.38 11.26
N LYS A 50 -12.29 -7.65 10.92
CA LYS A 50 -13.06 -8.01 9.72
C LYS A 50 -14.55 -8.04 10.06
N ILE A 51 -15.33 -7.23 9.34
CA ILE A 51 -16.80 -7.27 9.36
C ILE A 51 -17.25 -7.66 7.97
N GLY A 52 -17.65 -8.93 7.81
CA GLY A 52 -17.91 -9.54 6.50
C GLY A 52 -16.67 -9.45 5.60
N HIS A 53 -16.82 -8.81 4.44
CA HIS A 53 -15.72 -8.60 3.48
C HIS A 53 -14.91 -7.32 3.72
N ARG A 54 -15.29 -6.48 4.69
CA ARG A 54 -14.64 -5.19 4.94
C ARG A 54 -13.73 -5.28 6.17
N LYS A 55 -12.57 -4.65 6.09
CA LYS A 55 -11.71 -4.37 7.25
C LYS A 55 -12.06 -3.00 7.81
N MET A 56 -12.39 -2.95 9.10
CA MET A 56 -12.66 -1.73 9.84
C MET A 56 -11.58 -1.48 10.88
N LEU A 57 -11.29 -0.21 11.12
CA LEU A 57 -10.31 0.28 12.08
C LEU A 57 -11.06 1.12 13.12
N SER A 58 -10.89 0.77 14.39
CA SER A 58 -11.41 1.55 15.51
C SER A 58 -10.67 2.88 15.65
N ARG A 59 -11.15 3.76 16.54
CA ARG A 59 -10.45 5.00 16.84
C ARG A 59 -9.10 4.74 17.50
N GLU A 60 -9.04 3.71 18.34
CA GLU A 60 -7.80 3.24 18.99
C GLU A 60 -6.79 2.71 17.97
N ASP A 61 -7.24 1.90 17.00
CA ASP A 61 -6.38 1.40 15.92
C ASP A 61 -5.75 2.55 15.12
N ARG A 62 -6.56 3.57 14.78
CA ARG A 62 -6.10 4.75 14.05
C ARG A 62 -5.10 5.56 14.88
N ARG A 63 -5.32 5.69 16.18
CA ARG A 63 -4.38 6.33 17.10
C ARG A 63 -3.05 5.57 17.15
N ALA A 64 -3.09 4.24 17.30
CA ALA A 64 -1.90 3.39 17.28
C ALA A 64 -1.13 3.51 15.95
N MET A 65 -1.82 3.59 14.82
CA MET A 65 -1.19 3.83 13.51
C MET A 65 -0.47 5.19 13.42
N TYR A 66 -1.02 6.23 14.04
CA TYR A 66 -0.41 7.56 14.10
C TYR A 66 0.81 7.56 15.01
N GLU A 67 0.69 6.97 16.20
CA GLU A 67 1.76 6.86 17.19
C GLU A 67 2.93 6.01 16.65
N GLY A 68 2.67 4.85 16.05
CA GLY A 68 3.71 4.02 15.40
C GLY A 68 4.39 4.67 14.19
N ARG A 69 3.92 5.84 13.71
CA ARG A 69 4.66 6.66 12.74
C ARG A 69 5.80 7.44 13.41
N ARG A 70 5.65 7.84 14.68
CA ARG A 70 6.67 8.61 15.43
C ARG A 70 7.93 7.79 15.70
N ASP A 71 7.79 6.48 15.87
CA ASP A 71 8.91 5.57 16.14
C ASP A 71 9.85 5.37 14.92
N GLY A 72 9.59 6.07 13.81
CA GLY A 72 10.57 6.31 12.77
C GLY A 72 10.97 5.08 11.95
N THR A 73 10.30 3.93 12.11
CA THR A 73 10.67 2.70 11.40
C THR A 73 10.54 2.94 9.89
N PRO A 74 11.65 2.99 9.13
CA PRO A 74 11.59 3.24 7.71
C PRO A 74 10.90 2.06 7.05
N VAL A 75 9.78 2.30 6.37
CA VAL A 75 9.22 1.28 5.47
C VAL A 75 10.24 1.13 4.36
N HIS A 76 10.99 0.03 4.34
CA HIS A 76 11.95 -0.27 3.29
C HIS A 76 11.26 -0.19 1.93
N ILE A 77 11.48 0.92 1.22
CA ILE A 77 11.16 1.03 -0.19
C ILE A 77 12.17 0.12 -0.85
N SER A 78 11.71 -1.04 -1.33
CA SER A 78 12.54 -1.92 -2.14
C SER A 78 13.09 -1.09 -3.31
N THR A 79 14.40 -0.87 -3.30
CA THR A 79 15.11 -0.18 -4.37
C THR A 79 14.70 -0.78 -5.71
N PRO A 80 14.42 0.05 -6.74
CA PRO A 80 13.94 -0.47 -8.02
C PRO A 80 14.92 -1.51 -8.56
N ARG A 81 14.40 -2.73 -8.76
CA ARG A 81 15.16 -3.87 -9.29
C ARG A 81 15.80 -3.45 -10.61
N ARG A 82 17.12 -3.23 -10.61
CA ARG A 82 17.90 -2.80 -11.77
C ARG A 82 17.63 -3.80 -12.91
N ARG A 83 16.87 -3.41 -13.94
CA ARG A 83 16.63 -4.25 -15.11
C ARG A 83 17.99 -4.49 -15.76
N ARG A 84 18.49 -5.73 -15.70
CA ARG A 84 19.70 -6.13 -16.47
C ARG A 84 19.31 -6.02 -17.94
N THR A 85 19.86 -5.04 -18.63
CA THR A 85 19.80 -4.97 -20.10
C THR A 85 20.44 -6.24 -20.64
N ALA A 86 19.69 -7.03 -21.40
CA ALA A 86 20.22 -8.22 -22.06
C ALA A 86 21.36 -7.80 -23.01
N LYS A 87 22.56 -8.37 -22.82
CA LYS A 87 23.64 -8.24 -23.81
C LYS A 87 23.16 -8.92 -25.09
N LYS A 88 23.13 -8.16 -26.20
CA LYS A 88 22.93 -8.72 -27.55
C LYS A 88 23.99 -9.80 -27.79
N PRO A 89 23.64 -10.98 -28.36
CA PRO A 89 24.65 -11.94 -28.76
C PRO A 89 25.51 -11.36 -29.88
N ALA A 90 26.83 -11.48 -29.75
CA ALA A 90 27.77 -11.09 -30.78
C ALA A 90 27.63 -12.03 -31.98
N THR A 91 27.40 -11.47 -33.16
CA THR A 91 27.47 -12.18 -34.43
C THR A 91 28.89 -12.76 -34.59
N PRO A 92 29.06 -14.08 -34.78
CA PRO A 92 30.38 -14.60 -35.13
C PRO A 92 30.67 -14.22 -36.59
N ALA A 93 31.62 -13.31 -36.78
CA ALA A 93 32.28 -13.15 -38.07
C ALA A 93 33.17 -14.37 -38.31
N ARG A 94 32.78 -15.21 -39.26
CA ARG A 94 33.59 -16.31 -39.81
C ARG A 94 33.13 -16.49 -41.26
N ALA A 95 33.97 -16.50 -42.29
CA ALA A 95 35.37 -16.21 -42.48
C ALA A 95 35.54 -15.97 -43.99
N ALA A 96 36.48 -15.10 -44.38
CA ALA A 96 36.99 -15.08 -45.75
C ALA A 96 37.99 -16.23 -45.91
N ALA A 97 37.79 -17.09 -46.91
CA ALA A 97 38.80 -17.84 -47.65
C ALA A 97 38.08 -18.63 -48.77
#